data_AF-I3UC69-F1
#
_entry.id   AF-I3UC69-F1
#
_cell.length_a   1.000
_cell.length_b   1.000
_cell.length_c   1.000
_cell.angle_alpha   90.00
_cell.angle_beta   90.00
_cell.angle_gamma   90.00
#
_symmetry.space_group_name_H-M   'P 1'
#
loop_
_entity.id
_entity.type
_entity.pdbx_description
1 polymer ?
#
loop_
_entity_poly.entity_id
_entity_poly.type
_entity_poly.pdbx_seq_one_letter_code
_entity_poly.pdbx_strand_id
1 'polypeptide(L)' 'MEHNDSVEAIVNTGLAREDVEKVARLLRINEYKRRQGSPGPKITTRAFGRDWRFPITNGYRF' A
#
# COMPACT_ATOMS: atom_id res chain seq x y z
N MET A 1 0.41 -3.31 -1.43
CA MET A 1 1.25 -4.19 -2.25
C MET A 1 0.35 -5.02 -3.14
N GLU A 2 0.69 -5.13 -4.43
CA GLU A 2 -0.08 -5.94 -5.38
C GLU A 2 -0.06 -7.43 -4.99
N HIS A 3 1.11 -7.92 -4.55
CA HIS A 3 1.34 -9.31 -4.16
C HIS A 3 1.05 -9.65 -2.68
N ASN A 4 0.63 -8.67 -1.86
CA ASN A 4 0.42 -8.83 -0.40
C ASN A 4 1.67 -9.28 0.40
N ASP A 5 2.86 -8.98 -0.08
CA ASP A 5 4.08 -9.31 0.67
C ASP A 5 4.13 -8.59 2.03
N SER A 6 4.86 -9.16 2.98
CA SER A 6 5.18 -8.45 4.22
C SER A 6 6.35 -7.49 4.01
N VAL A 7 6.56 -6.56 4.94
CA VAL A 7 7.74 -5.67 4.88
C VAL A 7 9.02 -6.50 4.92
N GLU A 8 9.08 -7.53 5.76
CA GLU A 8 10.22 -8.44 5.88
C GLU A 8 10.48 -9.20 4.57
N ALA A 9 9.42 -9.69 3.93
CA ALA A 9 9.55 -10.39 2.64
C ALA A 9 10.16 -9.47 1.57
N ILE A 10 9.79 -8.19 1.55
CA ILE A 10 10.36 -7.21 0.62
C ILE A 10 11.81 -6.88 0.98
N VAL A 11 12.14 -6.70 2.26
CA VAL A 11 13.53 -6.46 2.70
C VAL A 11 14.44 -7.63 2.29
N ASN A 12 13.93 -8.87 2.38
CA ASN A 12 14.68 -10.07 1.98
C ASN A 12 14.97 -10.14 0.46
N THR A 13 14.33 -9.30 -0.37
CA THR A 13 14.67 -9.19 -1.80
C THR A 13 15.93 -8.34 -2.05
N GLY A 14 16.55 -7.78 -1.00
CA GLY A 14 17.76 -6.97 -1.07
C GLY A 14 17.52 -5.46 -1.04
N LEU A 15 16.28 -5.03 -0.78
CA LEU A 15 15.92 -3.62 -0.64
C LEU A 15 16.27 -3.08 0.76
N ALA A 16 16.68 -1.82 0.82
CA ALA A 16 16.99 -1.15 2.08
C ALA A 16 15.74 -1.06 2.97
N ARG A 17 15.85 -1.51 4.21
CA ARG A 17 14.74 -1.55 5.17
C ARG A 17 14.08 -0.19 5.37
N GLU A 18 14.89 0.87 5.46
CA GLU A 18 14.42 2.24 5.64
C GLU A 18 13.49 2.69 4.50
N ASP A 19 13.84 2.33 3.26
CA ASP A 19 13.02 2.65 2.09
C ASP A 19 11.71 1.88 2.07
N VAL A 20 11.76 0.57 2.39
CA VAL A 20 10.56 -0.27 2.44
C VAL A 20 9.58 0.23 3.50
N GLU A 21 10.07 0.53 4.71
CA GLU A 21 9.25 1.05 5.80
C GLU A 21 8.68 2.43 5.48
N LYS A 22 9.48 3.31 4.86
CA LYS A 22 9.04 4.64 4.41
C LYS A 22 7.90 4.53 3.41
N VAL A 23 8.05 3.68 2.38
CA VAL A 23 7.01 3.49 1.36
C VAL A 23 5.76 2.84 1.95
N ALA A 24 5.91 1.82 2.80
CA ALA A 24 4.78 1.16 3.47
C ALA A 24 3.99 2.13 4.36
N ARG A 25 4.69 3.00 5.09
CA ARG A 25 4.09 4.09 5.88
C ARG A 25 3.36 5.08 4.97
N LEU A 26 4.00 5.57 3.90
CA LEU A 26 3.38 6.50 2.96
C LEU A 26 2.13 5.93 2.32
N LEU A 27 2.15 4.64 1.98
CA LEU A 27 0.99 3.94 1.47
C LEU A 27 -0.16 4.01 2.48
N ARG A 28 0.09 3.63 3.75
CA ARG A 28 -0.94 3.64 4.82
C ARG A 28 -1.54 5.04 5.05
N ILE A 29 -0.70 6.07 5.22
CA ILE A 29 -1.20 7.40 5.60
C ILE A 29 -1.97 8.12 4.49
N ASN A 30 -1.76 7.74 3.22
CA ASN A 30 -2.44 8.37 2.08
C ASN A 30 -3.74 7.67 1.66
N GLU A 31 -4.26 6.71 2.45
CA GLU A 31 -5.52 6.02 2.15
C GLU A 31 -6.70 7.00 1.99
N TYR A 32 -6.77 8.01 2.85
CA TYR A 32 -7.81 9.04 2.76
C TYR A 32 -7.79 9.80 1.43
N LYS A 33 -6.59 10.13 0.91
CA LYS A 33 -6.45 10.84 -0.37
C LYS A 33 -6.91 9.97 -1.54
N ARG A 34 -6.55 8.67 -1.53
CA ARG A 34 -6.95 7.74 -2.61
C ARG A 34 -8.46 7.59 -2.71
N ARG A 35 -9.16 7.58 -1.58
CA ARG A 35 -10.64 7.51 -1.57
C ARG A 35 -11.34 8.76 -2.10
N GLN A 36 -10.66 9.90 -2.15
CA GLN A 36 -11.19 11.15 -2.69
C GLN A 36 -10.89 11.31 -4.20
N GLY A 37 -10.01 10.49 -4.76
CA GLY A 37 -9.67 10.52 -6.18
C GLY A 37 -10.84 10.08 -7.07
N SER A 38 -10.88 10.61 -8.29
CA SER A 38 -11.85 10.18 -9.29
C SER A 38 -11.64 8.70 -9.67
N PRO A 39 -12.71 7.96 -10.03
CA PRO A 39 -12.58 6.60 -10.56
C PRO A 39 -11.76 6.58 -11.85
N GLY A 40 -10.95 5.53 -12.04
CA GLY A 40 -10.20 5.26 -13.27
C GLY A 40 -10.29 3.79 -13.68
N PRO A 41 -9.95 3.45 -14.93
CA PRO A 41 -9.99 2.08 -15.42
C PRO A 41 -8.97 1.19 -14.71
N LYS A 42 -9.35 -0.05 -14.41
CA LYS A 42 -8.45 -1.07 -13.84
C LYS A 42 -7.63 -1.74 -14.95
N ILE A 43 -6.30 -1.69 -14.83
CA ILE A 43 -5.35 -2.36 -15.74
C ILE A 43 -4.45 -3.39 -15.05
N THR A 44 -4.31 -3.33 -13.73
CA THR A 44 -3.48 -4.25 -12.93
C THR A 44 -4.33 -5.35 -12.29
N THR A 45 -3.69 -6.38 -11.74
CA THR A 45 -4.39 -7.46 -11.01
C THR A 45 -5.12 -6.87 -9.79
N ARG A 46 -4.51 -5.87 -9.15
CA ARG A 46 -5.08 -5.15 -8.01
C ARG A 46 -4.91 -3.64 -8.16
N ALA A 47 -6.02 -2.92 -8.26
CA ALA A 47 -6.04 -1.46 -8.36
C ALA A 47 -6.52 -0.78 -7.06
N PHE A 48 -6.16 0.50 -6.89
CA PHE A 48 -6.56 1.36 -5.76
C PHE A 48 -8.02 1.83 -5.85
N GLY A 49 -8.95 0.88 -5.95
CA GLY A 49 -10.39 1.13 -5.95
C GLY A 49 -11.11 -0.02 -5.25
N ARG A 50 -11.98 -0.72 -5.97
CA ARG A 50 -12.78 -1.83 -5.44
C ARG A 50 -11.95 -2.95 -4.76
N ASP A 51 -10.75 -3.20 -5.25
CA ASP A 51 -9.86 -4.30 -4.80
C ASP A 51 -8.95 -3.91 -3.62
N TRP A 52 -8.88 -2.61 -3.30
CA TRP A 52 -8.03 -2.07 -2.24
C TRP A 52 -8.88 -1.59 -1.07
N ARG A 53 -9.16 -2.50 -0.13
CA ARG A 53 -10.09 -2.27 0.99
C ARG A 53 -9.36 -2.11 2.31
N PHE A 54 -8.60 -1.02 2.45
CA PHE A 54 -7.96 -0.67 3.73
C PHE A 54 -8.77 0.40 4.46
N PRO A 55 -8.86 0.34 5.80
CA PRO A 55 -9.51 1.41 6.57
C PRO A 55 -8.68 2.70 6.52
N ILE A 56 -9.36 3.86 6.56
CA ILE A 56 -8.69 5.17 6.67
C ILE A 56 -8.02 5.28 8.03
N THR A 57 -8.78 5.06 9.10
CA THR A 57 -8.25 4.97 10.46
C THR A 57 -7.62 3.60 10.64
N ASN A 58 -6.30 3.52 10.50
CA ASN A 58 -5.53 2.29 10.58
C ASN A 58 -4.38 2.41 11.58
N GLY A 59 -4.45 1.65 12.68
CA GLY A 59 -3.44 1.62 13.75
C GLY A 59 -2.29 0.64 13.52
N TYR A 60 -2.29 -0.12 12.42
CA TYR A 60 -1.24 -1.08 12.11
C TYR A 60 0.12 -0.39 11.95
N ARG A 61 1.14 -0.93 12.63
CA ARG A 61 2.54 -0.53 12.53
C ARG A 61 3.34 -1.75 12.07
N PHE A 62 4.16 -1.53 11.05
CA PHE A 62 5.16 -2.49 10.57
C PHE A 62 6.34 -2.51 11.53
#